data_AF-A0A3D5SBL6-F1
#
_entry.id   AF-A0A3D5SBL6-F1
#
_cell.length_a   1.000
_cell.length_b   1.000
_cell.length_c   1.000
_cell.angle_alpha   90.00
_cell.angle_beta   90.00
_cell.angle_gamma   90.00
#
_symmetry.space_group_name_H-M   'P 1'
#
loop_
_entity.id
_entity.type
_entity.pdbx_description
1 polymer ?
#
loop_
_entity_poly.entity_id
_entity_poly.type
_entity_poly.pdbx_seq_one_letter_code
_entity_poly.pdbx_strand_id
1 'polypeptide(L)'
;EADDETNKAIYSEVPPKTVFSLVNGELRLDLIASAIDLGLRITHISAKQLSLSLDKTSTNEWTLLGLDLTGERQSLSLDEFVRRLQMIDAQEINIDLPNDQWVSANQWVDSRIQMPVMQMHFQQFDQTRQFIFTQQGGDDGNLTIYANAIGDPFSADAQVDVYAVAEQLNLSPWFISKTSNGSSNVSKSASTNNNNQWLVDDWSGQFWAVKKPHENWQASVEINNGMLQQTSNPDWQLNDITLRLSAEANDQQGIDLWWQQLGATWHDEPLNMPLANISIERDKTTVSNIVLSMPTVDIGQLTEIVNGSQLLNEKLSEALQSLNVDGSLNQLHVAIPYNQEMAGFKLEALLDDVSVNAWKNIPGVTGLTGYVNASSTSGNIELVNNKHFSLHLPKVYHDALLFDQIESRVSWSILNNRLLISADDMHFAMTGDKGSFAARFFINGQTRAEDESSHMAMHIGVSDSHSSQLLKLLPYK
;
A
#
# COMPACT_ATOMS: atom_id res chain seq x y z
N GLU A 1 -65.34 -13.18 36.09
CA GLU A 1 -64.09 -12.92 36.84
C GLU A 1 -62.99 -13.63 36.08
N ALA A 2 -62.43 -12.92 35.10
CA ALA A 2 -61.12 -12.25 35.15
C ALA A 2 -60.02 -13.26 34.76
N ASP A 3 -59.69 -13.33 33.47
CA ASP A 3 -58.65 -12.54 32.79
C ASP A 3 -57.25 -12.97 33.23
N ASP A 4 -56.66 -13.87 32.44
CA ASP A 4 -55.21 -13.98 32.29
C ASP A 4 -54.93 -14.05 30.78
N GLU A 5 -54.87 -12.85 30.18
CA GLU A 5 -54.50 -12.64 28.78
C GLU A 5 -53.08 -13.17 28.56
N THR A 6 -53.03 -14.36 27.98
CA THR A 6 -51.79 -14.94 27.45
C THR A 6 -51.30 -14.06 26.31
N ASN A 7 -50.21 -13.37 26.61
CA ASN A 7 -49.25 -12.71 25.75
C ASN A 7 -48.99 -13.54 24.46
N LYS A 8 -49.79 -13.34 23.41
CA LYS A 8 -49.52 -13.87 22.07
C LYS A 8 -48.42 -13.02 21.47
N ALA A 9 -47.17 -13.44 21.68
CA ALA A 9 -46.06 -13.03 20.84
C ALA A 9 -46.43 -13.38 19.39
N ILE A 10 -46.64 -12.35 18.59
CA ILE A 10 -46.76 -12.45 17.14
C ILE A 10 -45.37 -12.87 16.65
N TYR A 11 -45.18 -14.18 16.45
CA TYR A 11 -44.08 -14.69 15.64
C TYR A 11 -44.41 -14.31 14.19
N SER A 12 -43.90 -13.17 13.74
CA SER A 12 -43.76 -12.90 12.31
C SER A 12 -42.78 -13.91 11.76
N GLU A 13 -43.28 -14.89 10.98
CA GLU A 13 -42.45 -15.80 10.19
C GLU A 13 -41.52 -14.96 9.30
N VAL A 14 -40.22 -15.05 9.55
CA VAL A 14 -39.21 -14.50 8.64
C VAL A 14 -39.32 -15.30 7.33
N PRO A 15 -39.58 -14.66 6.18
CA PRO A 15 -39.73 -15.38 4.93
C PRO A 15 -38.46 -16.19 4.63
N PRO A 16 -38.57 -17.41 4.07
CA PRO A 16 -37.41 -18.23 3.74
C PRO A 16 -36.51 -17.47 2.75
N LYS A 17 -35.28 -17.16 3.17
CA LYS A 17 -34.27 -16.51 2.32
C LYS A 17 -33.66 -17.54 1.36
N THR A 18 -33.65 -17.26 0.07
CA THR A 18 -33.03 -18.12 -0.95
C THR A 18 -31.51 -18.09 -0.79
N VAL A 19 -30.91 -19.19 -0.33
CA VAL A 19 -29.45 -19.32 -0.18
C VAL A 19 -28.78 -19.64 -1.51
N PHE A 20 -29.38 -20.56 -2.26
CA PHE A 20 -28.91 -21.04 -3.55
C PHE A 20 -30.11 -21.45 -4.41
N SER A 21 -30.15 -21.04 -5.68
CA SER A 21 -31.20 -21.42 -6.63
C SER A 21 -30.63 -21.55 -8.04
N LEU A 22 -31.09 -22.58 -8.77
CA LEU A 22 -30.95 -22.69 -10.21
C LEU A 22 -32.33 -22.72 -10.85
N VAL A 23 -32.60 -21.80 -11.77
CA VAL A 23 -33.80 -21.79 -12.60
C VAL A 23 -33.46 -22.31 -13.99
N ASN A 24 -34.22 -23.30 -14.46
CA ASN A 24 -33.99 -23.99 -15.73
C ASN A 24 -32.53 -24.41 -15.91
N GLY A 25 -31.96 -24.99 -14.85
CA GLY A 25 -30.56 -25.33 -14.79
C GLY A 25 -30.28 -26.81 -14.49
N GLU A 26 -29.03 -27.19 -14.69
CA GLU A 26 -28.46 -28.50 -14.44
C GLU A 26 -27.17 -28.33 -13.63
N LEU A 27 -27.01 -29.14 -12.57
CA LEU A 27 -25.79 -29.25 -11.79
C LEU A 27 -25.31 -30.71 -11.88
N ARG A 28 -24.11 -30.95 -12.40
CA ARG A 28 -23.52 -32.29 -12.45
C ARG A 28 -22.41 -32.44 -11.42
N LEU A 29 -22.56 -33.49 -10.60
CA LEU A 29 -21.61 -33.88 -9.56
C LEU A 29 -20.99 -35.23 -9.90
N ASP A 30 -19.69 -35.37 -9.68
CA ASP A 30 -19.04 -36.68 -9.71
C ASP A 30 -19.17 -37.34 -8.33
N LEU A 31 -20.24 -38.12 -8.13
CA LEU A 31 -20.57 -38.69 -6.82
C LEU A 31 -19.52 -39.70 -6.32
N ILE A 32 -18.92 -40.50 -7.21
CA ILE A 32 -17.93 -41.51 -6.81
C ILE A 32 -16.66 -40.81 -6.36
N ALA A 33 -16.15 -39.89 -7.18
CA ALA A 33 -14.94 -39.16 -6.82
C ALA A 33 -15.18 -38.23 -5.63
N SER A 34 -16.38 -37.65 -5.50
CA SER A 34 -16.73 -36.83 -4.33
C SER A 34 -16.70 -37.65 -3.03
N ALA A 35 -17.15 -38.89 -3.08
CA ALA A 35 -17.12 -39.80 -1.93
C ALA A 35 -15.70 -40.26 -1.59
N ILE A 36 -14.86 -40.52 -2.59
CA ILE A 36 -13.45 -40.91 -2.41
C ILE A 36 -12.64 -39.77 -1.78
N ASP A 37 -12.85 -38.55 -2.27
CA ASP A 37 -12.14 -37.36 -1.81
C ASP A 37 -12.69 -36.73 -0.54
N LEU A 38 -13.88 -37.16 -0.09
CA LEU A 38 -14.63 -36.51 0.99
C LEU A 38 -14.91 -35.02 0.71
N GLY A 39 -15.16 -34.67 -0.55
CA GLY A 39 -15.42 -33.29 -0.99
C GLY A 39 -16.32 -33.21 -2.23
N LEU A 40 -17.10 -32.13 -2.38
CA LEU A 40 -18.00 -31.97 -3.53
C LEU A 40 -17.19 -31.72 -4.82
N ARG A 41 -17.36 -32.58 -5.82
CA ARG A 41 -16.77 -32.40 -7.16
C ARG A 41 -17.84 -32.02 -8.18
N ILE A 42 -17.91 -30.73 -8.49
CA ILE A 42 -18.78 -30.17 -9.53
C ILE A 42 -18.03 -30.20 -10.86
N THR A 43 -18.65 -30.72 -11.91
CA THR A 43 -18.07 -30.76 -13.26
C THR A 43 -18.81 -29.86 -14.24
N HIS A 44 -20.14 -29.71 -14.09
CA HIS A 44 -20.95 -28.84 -14.94
C HIS A 44 -21.92 -28.02 -14.11
N ILE A 45 -22.08 -26.76 -14.50
CA ILE A 45 -23.13 -25.86 -14.04
C ILE A 45 -23.76 -25.25 -15.28
N SER A 46 -25.07 -25.38 -15.45
CA SER A 46 -25.82 -24.63 -16.46
C SER A 46 -27.08 -24.07 -15.82
N ALA A 47 -27.40 -22.80 -16.03
CA ALA A 47 -28.62 -22.20 -15.54
C ALA A 47 -29.00 -20.98 -16.37
N LYS A 48 -30.31 -20.79 -16.59
CA LYS A 48 -30.79 -19.49 -17.06
C LYS A 48 -30.63 -18.43 -15.98
N GLN A 49 -30.93 -18.80 -14.74
CA GLN A 49 -30.75 -17.94 -13.58
C GLN A 49 -30.10 -18.73 -12.45
N LEU A 50 -29.00 -18.19 -11.92
CA LEU A 50 -28.28 -18.68 -10.76
C LEU A 50 -28.38 -17.61 -9.67
N SER A 51 -28.89 -17.96 -8.49
CA SER A 51 -28.95 -17.01 -7.37
C SER A 51 -28.18 -17.54 -6.18
N LEU A 52 -27.33 -16.70 -5.60
CA LEU A 52 -26.42 -17.01 -4.51
C LEU A 52 -26.53 -15.93 -3.44
N SER A 53 -26.81 -16.33 -2.20
CA SER A 53 -26.72 -15.43 -1.05
C SER A 53 -25.46 -15.76 -0.27
N LEU A 54 -24.55 -14.80 -0.14
CA LEU A 54 -23.28 -14.97 0.57
C LEU A 54 -23.30 -14.28 1.93
N ASP A 55 -22.47 -14.70 2.88
CA ASP A 55 -22.21 -13.99 4.13
C ASP A 55 -20.72 -14.08 4.44
N LYS A 56 -20.24 -13.28 5.38
CA LYS A 56 -18.86 -13.39 5.89
C LYS A 56 -18.85 -14.10 7.23
N THR A 57 -17.96 -15.08 7.38
CA THR A 57 -17.65 -15.76 8.64
C THR A 57 -17.11 -14.79 9.70
N SER A 58 -16.97 -15.26 10.94
CA SER A 58 -16.31 -14.50 12.01
C SER A 58 -14.83 -14.18 11.71
N THR A 59 -14.19 -14.93 10.81
CA THR A 59 -12.83 -14.72 10.30
C THR A 59 -12.78 -13.84 9.04
N ASN A 60 -13.89 -13.23 8.64
CA ASN A 60 -14.02 -12.36 7.46
C ASN A 60 -13.82 -13.10 6.10
N GLU A 61 -14.10 -14.40 6.05
CA GLU A 61 -14.11 -15.21 4.83
C GLU A 61 -15.52 -15.32 4.25
N TRP A 62 -15.66 -15.33 2.92
CA TRP A 62 -16.97 -15.48 2.27
C TRP A 62 -17.48 -16.93 2.34
N THR A 63 -18.73 -17.11 2.75
CA THR A 63 -19.47 -18.38 2.77
C THR A 63 -20.88 -18.19 2.21
N LEU A 64 -21.59 -19.27 1.93
CA LEU A 64 -23.02 -19.22 1.61
C LEU A 64 -23.83 -18.89 2.88
N LEU A 65 -24.92 -18.13 2.72
CA LEU A 65 -25.77 -17.72 3.82
C LEU A 65 -26.29 -18.93 4.62
N GLY A 66 -26.07 -18.92 5.94
CA GLY A 66 -26.50 -20.00 6.84
C GLY A 66 -25.60 -21.24 6.86
N LEU A 67 -24.50 -21.25 6.09
CA LEU A 67 -23.45 -22.26 6.18
C LEU A 67 -22.35 -21.78 7.14
N ASP A 68 -22.52 -22.08 8.43
CA ASP A 68 -21.47 -21.89 9.44
C ASP A 68 -20.56 -23.13 9.48
N LEU A 69 -19.44 -23.06 8.76
CA LEU A 69 -18.49 -24.16 8.60
C LEU A 69 -17.45 -24.15 9.72
N THR A 70 -17.87 -24.29 10.99
CA THR A 70 -16.97 -24.30 12.16
C THR A 70 -16.32 -25.68 12.41
N GLY A 71 -15.94 -26.42 11.38
CA GLY A 71 -15.35 -27.76 11.52
C GLY A 71 -14.16 -28.02 10.61
N GLU A 72 -13.31 -28.98 10.99
CA GLU A 72 -12.22 -29.52 10.15
C GLU A 72 -12.79 -30.26 8.93
N ARG A 73 -13.17 -29.53 7.88
CA ARG A 73 -13.41 -30.08 6.53
C ARG A 73 -12.37 -29.52 5.57
N GLN A 74 -11.98 -30.33 4.59
CA GLN A 74 -11.11 -29.90 3.50
C GLN A 74 -11.73 -28.68 2.81
N SER A 75 -11.01 -27.56 2.81
CA SER A 75 -11.37 -26.36 2.06
C SER A 75 -11.46 -26.70 0.57
N LEU A 76 -12.46 -26.18 -0.13
CA LEU A 76 -12.50 -26.22 -1.59
C LEU A 76 -11.26 -25.52 -2.15
N SER A 77 -10.32 -26.29 -2.70
CA SER A 77 -9.15 -25.72 -3.37
C SER A 77 -9.57 -25.22 -4.76
N LEU A 78 -9.34 -23.93 -5.01
CA LEU A 78 -9.78 -23.25 -6.23
C LEU A 78 -9.07 -23.81 -7.48
N ASP A 79 -7.79 -24.15 -7.35
CA ASP A 79 -6.99 -24.74 -8.41
C ASP A 79 -7.53 -26.11 -8.83
N GLU A 80 -7.83 -26.98 -7.86
CA GLU A 80 -8.42 -28.29 -8.10
C GLU A 80 -9.86 -28.21 -8.62
N PHE A 81 -10.64 -27.23 -8.16
CA PHE A 81 -11.96 -26.92 -8.73
C PHE A 81 -11.85 -26.54 -10.21
N VAL A 82 -10.99 -25.57 -10.53
CA VAL A 82 -10.77 -25.12 -11.92
C VAL A 82 -10.30 -26.30 -12.77
N ARG A 83 -9.33 -27.09 -12.31
CA ARG A 83 -8.80 -28.27 -13.03
C ARG A 83 -9.89 -29.26 -13.47
N ARG A 84 -10.92 -29.46 -12.63
CA ARG A 84 -12.00 -30.44 -12.86
C ARG A 84 -13.23 -29.89 -13.57
N LEU A 85 -13.42 -28.57 -13.52
CA LEU A 85 -14.56 -27.91 -14.13
C LEU A 85 -14.54 -28.13 -15.65
N GLN A 86 -15.64 -28.62 -16.20
CA GLN A 86 -15.78 -28.84 -17.64
C GLN A 86 -16.60 -27.74 -18.32
N MET A 87 -17.65 -27.26 -17.65
CA MET A 87 -18.54 -26.24 -18.20
C MET A 87 -19.21 -25.40 -17.11
N ILE A 88 -19.29 -24.09 -17.34
CA ILE A 88 -20.25 -23.19 -16.70
C ILE A 88 -20.98 -22.43 -17.79
N ASP A 89 -22.31 -22.43 -17.76
CA ASP A 89 -23.13 -21.57 -18.60
C ASP A 89 -24.26 -20.96 -17.78
N ALA A 90 -24.02 -19.76 -17.25
CA ALA A 90 -24.94 -19.03 -16.41
C ALA A 90 -25.27 -17.68 -17.05
N GLN A 91 -26.53 -17.51 -17.46
CA GLN A 91 -26.98 -16.33 -18.24
C GLN A 91 -27.36 -15.14 -17.35
N GLU A 92 -27.75 -15.41 -16.11
CA GLU A 92 -28.10 -14.39 -15.11
C GLU A 92 -27.66 -14.90 -13.74
N ILE A 93 -26.58 -14.35 -13.22
CA ILE A 93 -26.06 -14.64 -11.88
C ILE A 93 -26.43 -13.46 -11.00
N ASN A 94 -27.25 -13.72 -9.99
CA ASN A 94 -27.65 -12.76 -8.97
C ASN A 94 -26.94 -13.13 -7.67
N ILE A 95 -26.08 -12.24 -7.20
CA ILE A 95 -25.40 -12.39 -5.92
C ILE A 95 -26.01 -11.40 -4.94
N ASP A 96 -26.38 -11.90 -3.77
CA ASP A 96 -26.91 -11.11 -2.68
C ASP A 96 -25.90 -11.06 -1.53
N LEU A 97 -25.39 -9.88 -1.22
CA LEU A 97 -24.36 -9.64 -0.21
C LEU A 97 -24.93 -8.97 1.04
N PRO A 98 -24.41 -9.26 2.25
CA PRO A 98 -24.84 -8.53 3.45
C PRO A 98 -24.46 -7.05 3.34
N ASN A 99 -25.40 -6.16 3.68
CA ASN A 99 -25.15 -4.73 3.80
C ASN A 99 -25.19 -4.32 5.27
N ASP A 100 -24.06 -4.53 5.94
CA ASP A 100 -23.93 -4.27 7.36
C ASP A 100 -23.67 -2.77 7.61
N GLN A 101 -24.71 -1.95 7.47
CA GLN A 101 -24.66 -0.53 7.82
C GLN A 101 -25.23 -0.26 9.21
N TRP A 102 -24.47 0.46 10.02
CA TRP A 102 -24.93 0.99 11.30
C TRP A 102 -25.69 2.29 11.04
N VAL A 103 -27.01 2.25 11.02
CA VAL A 103 -27.83 3.47 10.91
C VAL A 103 -28.02 4.02 12.33
N SER A 104 -27.83 5.33 12.48
CA SER A 104 -27.91 6.06 13.74
C SER A 104 -29.28 5.89 14.43
N ALA A 105 -29.47 4.81 15.18
CA ALA A 105 -30.59 4.54 16.09
C ALA A 105 -30.47 3.17 16.82
N ASN A 106 -29.27 2.60 17.00
CA ASN A 106 -29.08 1.23 17.54
C ASN A 106 -29.82 0.12 16.76
N GLN A 107 -30.24 0.37 15.52
CA GLN A 107 -30.83 -0.64 14.65
C GLN A 107 -29.86 -0.98 13.53
N TRP A 108 -29.49 -2.25 13.47
CA TRP A 108 -28.91 -2.82 12.26
C TRP A 108 -30.02 -2.96 11.23
N VAL A 109 -29.81 -2.36 10.06
CA VAL A 109 -30.64 -2.68 8.90
C VAL A 109 -30.00 -3.93 8.28
N ASP A 110 -30.64 -5.09 8.44
CA ASP A 110 -30.32 -6.31 7.67
C ASP A 110 -30.85 -6.11 6.23
N SER A 111 -30.23 -5.15 5.53
CA SER A 111 -30.39 -4.98 4.09
C SER A 111 -29.31 -5.79 3.41
N ARG A 112 -29.57 -6.22 2.18
CA ARG A 112 -28.60 -6.95 1.39
C ARG A 112 -28.47 -6.26 0.04
N ILE A 113 -27.24 -6.15 -0.46
CA ILE A 113 -26.93 -5.52 -1.74
C ILE A 113 -27.08 -6.58 -2.81
N GLN A 114 -27.98 -6.31 -3.75
CA GLN A 114 -28.08 -7.07 -4.98
C GLN A 114 -26.97 -6.61 -5.91
N MET A 115 -26.11 -7.54 -6.32
CA MET A 115 -25.08 -7.26 -7.31
C MET A 115 -25.71 -7.10 -8.70
N PRO A 116 -25.06 -6.36 -9.62
CA PRO A 116 -25.49 -6.28 -11.00
C PRO A 116 -25.62 -7.66 -11.64
N VAL A 117 -26.44 -7.76 -12.69
CA VAL A 117 -26.60 -9.01 -13.42
C VAL A 117 -25.28 -9.39 -14.07
N MET A 118 -24.80 -10.59 -13.72
CA MET A 118 -23.57 -11.14 -14.26
C MET A 118 -23.89 -12.35 -15.15
N GLN A 119 -23.06 -12.57 -16.15
CA GLN A 119 -23.08 -13.76 -16.97
C GLN A 119 -21.71 -14.41 -16.94
N MET A 120 -21.68 -15.73 -16.92
CA MET A 120 -20.45 -16.50 -16.92
C MET A 120 -20.57 -17.64 -17.91
N HIS A 121 -19.59 -17.70 -18.81
CA HIS A 121 -19.39 -18.80 -19.71
C HIS A 121 -17.99 -19.37 -19.50
N PHE A 122 -17.92 -20.64 -19.17
CA PHE A 122 -16.68 -21.40 -19.09
C PHE A 122 -16.85 -22.70 -19.87
N GLN A 123 -15.84 -23.05 -20.66
CA GLN A 123 -15.79 -24.35 -21.32
C GLN A 123 -14.36 -24.88 -21.35
N GLN A 124 -14.23 -26.18 -21.08
CA GLN A 124 -13.01 -26.92 -21.29
C GLN A 124 -13.20 -27.93 -22.43
N PHE A 125 -12.33 -27.86 -23.43
CA PHE A 125 -12.22 -28.85 -24.49
C PHE A 125 -10.77 -29.35 -24.58
N ASP A 126 -10.57 -30.63 -24.24
CA ASP A 126 -9.25 -31.23 -24.12
C ASP A 126 -8.34 -30.41 -23.17
N GLN A 127 -7.25 -29.84 -23.69
CA GLN A 127 -6.33 -28.99 -22.94
C GLN A 127 -6.69 -27.49 -23.01
N THR A 128 -7.69 -27.09 -23.81
CA THR A 128 -8.07 -25.68 -23.95
C THR A 128 -9.19 -25.33 -22.99
N ARG A 129 -9.06 -24.19 -22.32
CA ARG A 129 -10.06 -23.61 -21.43
C ARG A 129 -10.38 -22.21 -21.92
N GLN A 130 -11.65 -21.88 -22.02
CA GLN A 130 -12.12 -20.54 -22.35
C GLN A 130 -13.08 -20.08 -21.27
N PHE A 131 -12.90 -18.84 -20.85
CA PHE A 131 -13.69 -18.19 -19.82
C PHE A 131 -14.08 -16.81 -20.30
N ILE A 132 -15.36 -16.49 -20.18
CA ILE A 132 -15.92 -15.17 -20.43
C ILE A 132 -16.81 -14.84 -19.24
N PHE A 133 -16.55 -13.69 -18.63
CA PHE A 133 -17.42 -13.12 -17.62
C PHE A 133 -17.85 -11.75 -18.09
N THR A 134 -19.14 -11.46 -17.95
CA THR A 134 -19.67 -10.12 -18.22
C THR A 134 -20.51 -9.68 -17.03
N GLN A 135 -20.35 -8.44 -16.65
CA GLN A 135 -21.25 -7.73 -15.76
C GLN A 135 -21.86 -6.59 -16.57
N GLN A 136 -23.18 -6.52 -16.56
CA GLN A 136 -23.93 -5.45 -17.21
C GLN A 136 -24.90 -4.90 -16.16
N GLY A 137 -24.57 -3.74 -15.60
CA GLY A 137 -25.41 -3.04 -14.62
C GLY A 137 -25.67 -1.62 -15.09
N GLY A 138 -26.93 -1.18 -15.05
CA GLY A 138 -27.35 0.14 -15.55
C GLY A 138 -26.47 1.29 -15.06
N ASP A 139 -26.64 1.72 -13.80
CA ASP A 139 -25.85 2.80 -13.20
C ASP A 139 -24.52 2.30 -12.57
N ASP A 140 -24.29 0.98 -12.53
CA ASP A 140 -23.13 0.34 -11.87
C ASP A 140 -21.97 0.01 -12.83
N GLY A 141 -22.11 0.38 -14.10
CA GLY A 141 -21.11 0.19 -15.15
C GLY A 141 -21.05 -1.21 -15.74
N ASN A 142 -20.05 -1.40 -16.60
CA ASN A 142 -19.80 -2.65 -17.30
C ASN A 142 -18.42 -3.21 -16.98
N LEU A 143 -18.32 -4.55 -16.97
CA LEU A 143 -17.05 -5.27 -16.86
C LEU A 143 -17.12 -6.48 -17.77
N THR A 144 -16.11 -6.68 -18.58
CA THR A 144 -15.94 -7.90 -19.38
C THR A 144 -14.56 -8.46 -19.14
N ILE A 145 -14.50 -9.76 -18.86
CA ILE A 145 -13.26 -10.52 -18.68
C ILE A 145 -13.25 -11.66 -19.68
N TYR A 146 -12.16 -11.77 -20.43
CA TYR A 146 -11.83 -12.89 -21.28
C TYR A 146 -10.59 -13.57 -20.71
N ALA A 147 -10.63 -14.89 -20.52
CA ALA A 147 -9.45 -15.66 -20.20
C ALA A 147 -9.41 -16.93 -21.04
N ASN A 148 -8.26 -17.19 -21.64
CA ASN A 148 -7.98 -18.40 -22.39
C ASN A 148 -6.77 -19.08 -21.76
N ALA A 149 -6.81 -20.40 -21.65
CA ALA A 149 -5.66 -21.17 -21.21
C ALA A 149 -5.50 -22.45 -22.04
N ILE A 150 -4.25 -22.82 -22.29
CA ILE A 150 -3.86 -24.09 -22.92
C ILE A 150 -2.99 -24.85 -21.92
N GLY A 151 -3.35 -26.11 -21.67
CA GLY A 151 -2.72 -26.97 -20.69
C GLY A 151 -3.33 -26.80 -19.29
N ASP A 152 -2.51 -27.05 -18.28
CA ASP A 152 -2.87 -26.83 -16.89
C ASP A 152 -2.53 -25.38 -16.49
N PRO A 153 -3.51 -24.49 -16.22
CA PRO A 153 -3.27 -23.06 -15.96
C PRO A 153 -2.34 -22.76 -14.76
N PHE A 154 -2.14 -23.74 -13.88
CA PHE A 154 -1.30 -23.60 -12.69
C PHE A 154 0.06 -24.30 -12.83
N SER A 155 0.39 -24.82 -14.01
CA SER A 155 1.70 -25.43 -14.30
C SER A 155 2.65 -24.43 -14.96
N ALA A 156 3.94 -24.77 -14.97
CA ALA A 156 4.97 -24.00 -15.67
C ALA A 156 4.83 -24.05 -17.20
N ASP A 157 4.14 -25.06 -17.73
CA ASP A 157 3.99 -25.28 -19.17
C ASP A 157 2.75 -24.59 -19.75
N ALA A 158 1.97 -23.93 -18.90
CA ALA A 158 0.73 -23.29 -19.28
C ALA A 158 0.96 -22.11 -20.21
N GLN A 159 0.09 -21.98 -21.21
CA GLN A 159 -0.13 -20.70 -21.89
C GLN A 159 -1.44 -20.13 -21.38
N VAL A 160 -1.42 -18.91 -20.85
CA VAL A 160 -2.61 -18.24 -20.33
C VAL A 160 -2.64 -16.81 -20.83
N ASP A 161 -3.78 -16.37 -21.34
CA ASP A 161 -4.05 -15.02 -21.82
C ASP A 161 -5.31 -14.51 -21.14
N VAL A 162 -5.22 -13.40 -20.42
CA VAL A 162 -6.32 -12.74 -19.73
C VAL A 162 -6.42 -11.31 -20.21
N TYR A 163 -7.64 -10.87 -20.55
CA TYR A 163 -7.96 -9.50 -20.88
C TYR A 163 -9.24 -9.10 -20.16
N ALA A 164 -9.24 -7.95 -19.50
CA ALA A 164 -10.43 -7.36 -18.91
C ALA A 164 -10.57 -5.90 -19.33
N VAL A 165 -11.81 -5.45 -19.49
CA VAL A 165 -12.17 -4.06 -19.75
C VAL A 165 -13.35 -3.68 -18.86
N ALA A 166 -13.28 -2.49 -18.29
CA ALA A 166 -14.33 -1.93 -17.45
C ALA A 166 -14.63 -0.49 -17.85
N GLU A 167 -15.89 -0.11 -17.81
CA GLU A 167 -16.35 1.26 -18.00
C GLU A 167 -17.29 1.63 -16.85
N GLN A 168 -16.96 2.71 -16.14
CA GLN A 168 -17.74 3.29 -15.05
C GLN A 168 -18.10 2.28 -13.96
N LEU A 169 -17.18 1.38 -13.64
CA LEU A 169 -17.43 0.29 -12.72
C LEU A 169 -17.54 0.80 -11.28
N ASN A 170 -18.68 0.52 -10.64
CA ASN A 170 -18.86 0.74 -9.22
C ASN A 170 -18.32 -0.45 -8.43
N LEU A 171 -17.19 -0.24 -7.75
CA LEU A 171 -16.53 -1.26 -6.95
C LEU A 171 -16.88 -1.20 -5.45
N SER A 172 -17.58 -0.15 -5.01
CA SER A 172 -17.96 0.06 -3.61
C SER A 172 -18.59 -1.18 -2.95
N PRO A 173 -19.50 -1.95 -3.61
CA PRO A 173 -20.08 -3.16 -3.02
C PRO A 173 -19.07 -4.25 -2.63
N TRP A 174 -17.89 -4.27 -3.25
CA TRP A 174 -16.84 -5.25 -2.98
C TRP A 174 -15.94 -4.86 -1.80
N PHE A 175 -15.93 -3.58 -1.40
CA PHE A 175 -15.04 -3.04 -0.35
C PHE A 175 -15.71 -2.92 1.03
N ILE A 176 -16.79 -3.69 1.29
CA ILE A 176 -17.46 -3.72 2.60
C ILE A 176 -16.56 -4.46 3.62
N SER A 177 -15.91 -3.70 4.51
CA SER A 177 -15.17 -4.28 5.63
C SER A 177 -16.08 -4.48 6.85
N LYS A 178 -16.11 -5.70 7.41
CA LYS A 178 -16.65 -5.95 8.76
C LYS A 178 -15.54 -5.56 9.74
N THR A 179 -15.65 -4.44 10.45
CA THR A 179 -14.81 -4.22 11.63
C THR A 179 -15.30 -5.15 12.73
N SER A 180 -14.61 -6.27 12.95
CA SER A 180 -14.93 -7.19 14.03
C SER A 180 -14.67 -6.52 15.39
N ASN A 181 -15.73 -6.13 16.09
CA ASN A 181 -15.68 -6.04 17.54
C ASN A 181 -15.55 -7.47 18.08
N GLY A 182 -14.30 -7.96 18.17
CA GLY A 182 -13.99 -9.17 18.91
C GLY A 182 -14.41 -8.98 20.37
N SER A 183 -15.37 -9.77 20.84
CA SER A 183 -15.95 -9.62 22.16
C SER A 183 -14.92 -9.85 23.28
N SER A 184 -14.90 -8.98 24.28
CA SER A 184 -15.14 -9.41 25.65
C SER A 184 -15.50 -8.22 26.55
N ASN A 185 -16.49 -8.47 27.41
CA ASN A 185 -17.07 -7.57 28.41
C ASN A 185 -16.11 -6.50 28.96
N VAL A 186 -16.52 -5.23 28.91
CA VAL A 186 -16.61 -4.27 30.03
C VAL A 186 -16.66 -2.82 29.51
N SER A 187 -17.65 -2.06 30.00
CA SER A 187 -17.87 -0.61 29.89
C SER A 187 -18.45 -0.06 28.59
N LYS A 188 -19.76 0.21 28.62
CA LYS A 188 -20.42 1.24 27.79
C LYS A 188 -19.80 2.61 28.08
N SER A 189 -18.73 2.95 27.36
CA SER A 189 -18.38 4.34 27.07
C SER A 189 -18.50 4.47 25.56
N ALA A 190 -19.15 5.54 25.09
CA ALA A 190 -19.50 5.78 23.70
C ALA A 190 -18.32 5.49 22.76
N SER A 191 -18.34 4.31 22.12
CA SER A 191 -17.40 3.98 21.06
C SER A 191 -17.92 4.65 19.78
N THR A 192 -17.21 5.66 19.32
CA THR A 192 -17.30 6.17 17.96
C THR A 192 -17.10 5.01 16.99
N ASN A 193 -18.19 4.55 16.38
CA ASN A 193 -18.16 3.57 15.30
C ASN A 193 -17.58 4.26 14.06
N ASN A 194 -16.28 4.14 13.85
CA ASN A 194 -15.66 4.58 12.62
C ASN A 194 -15.79 3.44 11.59
N ASN A 195 -16.95 3.36 10.95
CA ASN A 195 -17.11 2.58 9.72
C ASN A 195 -16.31 3.28 8.61
N ASN A 196 -14.99 3.09 8.60
CA ASN A 196 -14.12 3.53 7.52
C ASN A 196 -14.36 2.63 6.30
N GLN A 197 -15.43 2.92 5.58
CA GLN A 197 -15.71 2.33 4.28
C GLN A 197 -15.11 3.22 3.19
N TRP A 198 -14.79 2.60 2.07
CA TRP A 198 -14.29 3.28 0.88
C TRP A 198 -15.38 3.25 -0.17
N LEU A 199 -15.75 4.44 -0.66
CA LEU A 199 -16.50 4.54 -1.92
C LEU A 199 -15.47 4.47 -3.04
N VAL A 200 -15.66 3.51 -3.93
CA VAL A 200 -14.75 3.18 -5.03
C VAL A 200 -15.60 3.08 -6.28
N ASP A 201 -15.65 4.17 -7.05
CA ASP A 201 -16.66 4.35 -8.09
C ASP A 201 -16.08 4.95 -9.38
N ASP A 202 -16.82 4.84 -10.48
CA ASP A 202 -16.47 5.36 -11.80
C ASP A 202 -15.13 4.84 -12.35
N TRP A 203 -14.79 3.58 -12.05
CA TRP A 203 -13.53 2.99 -12.49
C TRP A 203 -13.62 2.51 -13.93
N SER A 204 -12.79 3.11 -14.78
CA SER A 204 -12.71 2.79 -16.21
C SER A 204 -11.28 2.43 -16.58
N GLY A 205 -11.08 1.32 -17.27
CA GLY A 205 -9.75 0.83 -17.55
C GLY A 205 -9.70 -0.52 -18.23
N GLN A 206 -8.47 -0.99 -18.43
CA GLN A 206 -8.16 -2.25 -19.08
C GLN A 206 -7.08 -2.97 -18.28
N PHE A 207 -7.14 -4.29 -18.30
CA PHE A 207 -6.17 -5.18 -17.67
C PHE A 207 -5.80 -6.28 -18.64
N TRP A 208 -4.51 -6.61 -18.71
CA TRP A 208 -3.99 -7.72 -19.48
C TRP A 208 -3.06 -8.53 -18.59
N ALA A 209 -3.15 -9.85 -18.64
CA ALA A 209 -2.14 -10.72 -18.05
C ALA A 209 -1.85 -11.90 -18.96
N VAL A 210 -0.57 -12.22 -19.12
CA VAL A 210 -0.11 -13.30 -19.98
C VAL A 210 0.90 -14.16 -19.22
N LYS A 211 0.78 -15.47 -19.37
CA LYS A 211 1.79 -16.46 -19.00
C LYS A 211 2.14 -17.26 -20.24
N LYS A 212 3.41 -17.29 -20.62
CA LYS A 212 3.91 -18.21 -21.65
C LYS A 212 4.61 -19.40 -20.99
N PRO A 213 4.74 -20.54 -21.68
CA PRO A 213 5.42 -21.70 -21.14
C PRO A 213 6.85 -21.36 -20.68
N HIS A 214 7.17 -21.70 -19.44
CA HIS A 214 8.46 -21.43 -18.77
C HIS A 214 8.85 -19.94 -18.65
N GLU A 215 7.93 -19.01 -18.88
CA GLU A 215 8.14 -17.57 -18.65
C GLU A 215 7.39 -17.11 -17.39
N ASN A 216 7.78 -15.94 -16.88
CA ASN A 216 7.10 -15.28 -15.77
C ASN A 216 5.72 -14.79 -16.21
N TRP A 217 4.82 -14.62 -15.23
CA TRP A 217 3.59 -13.89 -15.45
C TRP A 217 3.91 -12.43 -15.75
N GLN A 218 3.33 -11.88 -16.81
CA GLN A 218 3.37 -10.45 -17.10
C GLN A 218 1.96 -9.92 -17.03
N ALA A 219 1.75 -8.84 -16.27
CA ALA A 219 0.47 -8.17 -16.18
C ALA A 219 0.64 -6.67 -16.41
N SER A 220 -0.40 -6.03 -16.94
CA SER A 220 -0.48 -4.60 -17.08
C SER A 220 -1.91 -4.15 -16.81
N VAL A 221 -2.04 -3.01 -16.15
CA VAL A 221 -3.31 -2.35 -15.89
C VAL A 221 -3.19 -0.90 -16.30
N GLU A 222 -4.18 -0.45 -17.06
CA GLU A 222 -4.38 0.94 -17.44
C GLU A 222 -5.72 1.40 -16.88
N ILE A 223 -5.68 2.41 -16.01
CA ILE A 223 -6.85 3.04 -15.43
C ILE A 223 -6.88 4.45 -16.00
N ASN A 224 -7.98 4.78 -16.65
CA ASN A 224 -8.20 6.05 -17.33
C ASN A 224 -9.02 7.01 -16.48
N ASN A 225 -9.79 6.47 -15.54
CA ASN A 225 -10.59 7.21 -14.59
C ASN A 225 -10.90 6.34 -13.39
N GLY A 226 -11.08 6.97 -12.24
CA GLY A 226 -11.55 6.35 -11.03
C GLY A 226 -11.75 7.39 -9.94
N MET A 227 -12.66 7.09 -9.02
CA MET A 227 -12.90 7.87 -7.83
C MET A 227 -12.74 7.01 -6.59
N LEU A 228 -12.10 7.58 -5.58
CA LEU A 228 -11.87 6.96 -4.29
C LEU A 228 -12.16 7.98 -3.18
N GLN A 229 -13.12 7.69 -2.32
CA GLN A 229 -13.53 8.59 -1.23
C GLN A 229 -13.69 7.83 0.07
N GLN A 230 -13.23 8.44 1.16
CA GLN A 230 -13.40 7.89 2.50
C GLN A 230 -14.78 8.27 3.06
N THR A 231 -15.58 7.30 3.51
CA THR A 231 -16.93 7.61 4.03
C THR A 231 -16.91 8.40 5.34
N SER A 232 -15.88 8.20 6.16
CA SER A 232 -15.71 8.90 7.45
C SER A 232 -15.08 10.29 7.30
N ASN A 233 -14.49 10.59 6.15
CA ASN A 233 -13.93 11.89 5.83
C ASN A 233 -14.24 12.22 4.36
N PRO A 234 -15.44 12.74 4.04
CA PRO A 234 -15.82 13.04 2.67
C PRO A 234 -14.90 14.03 1.96
N ASP A 235 -14.20 14.89 2.70
CA ASP A 235 -13.19 15.81 2.15
C ASP A 235 -11.95 15.06 1.64
N TRP A 236 -11.74 13.83 2.08
CA TRP A 236 -10.75 12.94 1.51
C TRP A 236 -11.35 12.22 0.30
N GLN A 237 -11.17 12.84 -0.87
CA GLN A 237 -11.61 12.32 -2.16
C GLN A 237 -10.52 12.51 -3.21
N LEU A 238 -10.21 11.42 -3.92
CA LEU A 238 -9.40 11.42 -5.12
C LEU A 238 -10.30 11.21 -6.33
N ASN A 239 -10.16 12.08 -7.32
CA ASN A 239 -10.87 12.01 -8.59
C ASN A 239 -9.88 11.85 -9.75
N ASP A 240 -10.40 11.57 -10.95
CA ASP A 240 -9.61 11.49 -12.19
C ASP A 240 -8.39 10.58 -12.04
N ILE A 241 -8.53 9.48 -11.29
CA ILE A 241 -7.42 8.58 -11.02
C ILE A 241 -6.97 7.94 -12.33
N THR A 242 -5.72 8.20 -12.70
CA THR A 242 -5.07 7.59 -13.86
C THR A 242 -3.88 6.75 -13.40
N LEU A 243 -3.76 5.54 -13.93
CA LEU A 243 -2.71 4.60 -13.57
C LEU A 243 -2.25 3.84 -14.80
N ARG A 244 -0.94 3.74 -15.01
CA ARG A 244 -0.32 2.72 -15.87
C ARG A 244 0.68 1.95 -15.04
N LEU A 245 0.29 0.75 -14.63
CA LEU A 245 1.06 -0.15 -13.80
C LEU A 245 1.30 -1.44 -14.57
N SER A 246 2.54 -1.92 -14.52
CA SER A 246 2.90 -3.24 -15.03
C SER A 246 3.51 -4.05 -13.89
N ALA A 247 3.37 -5.36 -14.00
CA ALA A 247 3.85 -6.32 -13.03
C ALA A 247 4.50 -7.51 -13.72
N GLU A 248 5.57 -8.03 -13.14
CA GLU A 248 6.16 -9.30 -13.48
C GLU A 248 6.19 -10.18 -12.24
N ALA A 249 5.59 -11.36 -12.29
CA ALA A 249 5.53 -12.27 -11.16
C ALA A 249 6.20 -13.60 -11.50
N ASN A 250 7.15 -13.98 -10.66
CA ASN A 250 7.78 -15.29 -10.67
C ASN A 250 7.27 -16.10 -9.48
N ASP A 251 6.77 -17.30 -9.76
CA ASP A 251 6.13 -18.17 -8.77
C ASP A 251 7.06 -18.51 -7.57
N GLN A 252 8.39 -18.42 -7.75
CA GLN A 252 9.40 -18.71 -6.73
C GLN A 252 10.22 -17.49 -6.27
N GLN A 253 10.40 -16.46 -7.10
CA GLN A 253 11.35 -15.38 -6.84
C GLN A 253 10.71 -14.11 -6.27
N GLY A 254 9.45 -13.81 -6.59
CA GLY A 254 8.86 -12.54 -6.16
C GLY A 254 7.89 -11.92 -7.17
N ILE A 255 7.61 -10.65 -6.94
CA ILE A 255 6.82 -9.80 -7.82
C ILE A 255 7.55 -8.46 -7.98
N ASP A 256 7.78 -8.06 -9.22
CA ASP A 256 8.23 -6.73 -9.59
C ASP A 256 7.04 -5.92 -10.09
N LEU A 257 6.89 -4.69 -9.59
CA LEU A 257 5.81 -3.76 -9.92
C LEU A 257 6.43 -2.43 -10.34
N TRP A 258 6.05 -1.89 -11.49
CA TRP A 258 6.49 -0.56 -11.90
C TRP A 258 5.34 0.22 -12.52
N TRP A 259 5.19 1.48 -12.10
CA TRP A 259 4.22 2.38 -12.71
C TRP A 259 4.92 3.45 -13.55
N GLN A 260 4.36 3.68 -14.72
CA GLN A 260 4.80 4.72 -15.66
C GLN A 260 4.04 6.03 -15.47
N GLN A 261 2.84 5.93 -14.91
CA GLN A 261 1.97 7.05 -14.60
C GLN A 261 1.12 6.66 -13.41
N LEU A 262 1.07 7.54 -12.42
CA LEU A 262 0.08 7.51 -11.36
C LEU A 262 -0.29 8.96 -11.09
N GLY A 263 -1.51 9.34 -11.45
CA GLY A 263 -2.03 10.68 -11.30
C GLY A 263 -3.43 10.65 -10.72
N ALA A 264 -3.83 11.72 -10.04
CA ALA A 264 -5.19 11.95 -9.56
C ALA A 264 -5.41 13.45 -9.38
N THR A 265 -6.64 13.84 -9.07
CA THR A 265 -7.01 15.19 -8.63
C THR A 265 -7.43 15.12 -7.17
N TRP A 266 -6.82 15.96 -6.32
CA TRP A 266 -7.15 16.10 -4.90
C TRP A 266 -7.41 17.58 -4.57
N HIS A 267 -8.60 17.93 -4.09
CA HIS A 267 -9.00 19.33 -3.87
C HIS A 267 -8.75 20.25 -5.08
N ASP A 268 -9.11 19.78 -6.28
CA ASP A 268 -8.86 20.45 -7.57
C ASP A 268 -7.38 20.65 -7.94
N GLU A 269 -6.44 20.12 -7.13
CA GLU A 269 -5.01 20.15 -7.41
C GLU A 269 -4.55 18.81 -8.03
N PRO A 270 -3.76 18.85 -9.11
CA PRO A 270 -3.25 17.65 -9.75
C PRO A 270 -2.17 16.99 -8.89
N LEU A 271 -2.46 15.79 -8.43
CA LEU A 271 -1.54 14.89 -7.76
C LEU A 271 -0.82 14.03 -8.80
N ASN A 272 0.49 14.19 -8.96
CA ASN A 272 1.29 13.36 -9.85
C ASN A 272 2.36 12.62 -9.04
N MET A 273 2.30 11.30 -9.05
CA MET A 273 3.27 10.46 -8.34
C MET A 273 4.49 10.22 -9.23
N PRO A 274 5.71 10.37 -8.69
CA PRO A 274 6.94 10.04 -9.40
C PRO A 274 6.97 8.56 -9.78
N LEU A 275 7.65 8.26 -10.88
CA LEU A 275 7.92 6.89 -11.34
C LEU A 275 8.61 6.08 -10.22
N ALA A 276 8.15 4.87 -9.97
CA ALA A 276 8.88 3.95 -9.13
C ALA A 276 8.72 2.49 -9.57
N ASN A 277 9.66 1.69 -9.09
CA ASN A 277 9.65 0.25 -9.13
C ASN A 277 9.65 -0.30 -7.69
N ILE A 278 8.82 -1.29 -7.42
CA ILE A 278 8.78 -2.04 -6.17
C ILE A 278 9.04 -3.51 -6.50
N SER A 279 10.11 -4.06 -5.96
CA SER A 279 10.41 -5.49 -6.01
C SER A 279 10.09 -6.11 -4.65
N ILE A 280 9.25 -7.14 -4.66
CA ILE A 280 8.91 -7.94 -3.48
C ILE A 280 9.54 -9.30 -3.68
N GLU A 281 10.70 -9.50 -3.05
CA GLU A 281 11.45 -10.75 -3.11
C GLU A 281 10.86 -11.75 -2.11
N ARG A 282 10.85 -13.03 -2.51
CA ARG A 282 10.38 -14.13 -1.67
C ARG A 282 11.47 -15.18 -1.52
N ASP A 283 11.58 -15.74 -0.32
CA ASP A 283 12.20 -17.05 -0.09
C ASP A 283 11.08 -18.06 0.14
N LYS A 284 10.87 -18.94 -0.85
CA LYS A 284 9.77 -19.92 -0.91
C LYS A 284 8.39 -19.26 -0.81
N THR A 285 7.82 -19.19 0.39
CA THR A 285 6.47 -18.68 0.64
C THR A 285 6.47 -17.40 1.48
N THR A 286 7.62 -16.97 1.97
CA THR A 286 7.75 -15.79 2.85
C THR A 286 8.44 -14.66 2.11
N VAL A 287 7.89 -13.44 2.24
CA VAL A 287 8.58 -12.23 1.78
C VAL A 287 9.91 -12.13 2.54
N SER A 288 11.00 -11.97 1.80
CA SER A 288 12.35 -11.84 2.35
C SER A 288 12.82 -10.39 2.35
N ASN A 289 12.47 -9.64 1.30
CA ASN A 289 12.96 -8.29 1.10
C ASN A 289 11.99 -7.50 0.22
N ILE A 290 11.88 -6.20 0.48
CA ILE A 290 11.11 -5.25 -0.33
C ILE A 290 12.07 -4.16 -0.78
N VAL A 291 12.22 -3.98 -2.09
CA VAL A 291 13.09 -2.96 -2.68
C VAL A 291 12.25 -1.94 -3.44
N LEU A 292 12.27 -0.69 -2.99
CA LEU A 292 11.75 0.46 -3.71
C LEU A 292 12.89 1.13 -4.46
N SER A 293 12.68 1.44 -5.74
CA SER A 293 13.63 2.18 -6.57
C SER A 293 12.92 3.30 -7.33
N MET A 294 13.46 4.51 -7.27
CA MET A 294 12.92 5.69 -7.93
C MET A 294 14.05 6.40 -8.69
N PRO A 295 13.94 6.62 -10.02
CA PRO A 295 14.98 7.29 -10.79
C PRO A 295 15.24 8.72 -10.30
N THR A 296 14.17 9.45 -10.04
CA THR A 296 14.20 10.80 -9.49
C THR A 296 12.91 11.05 -8.71
N VAL A 297 13.02 11.75 -7.58
CA VAL A 297 11.88 12.19 -6.79
C VAL A 297 12.14 13.58 -6.23
N ASP A 298 11.20 14.49 -6.48
CA ASP A 298 11.13 15.77 -5.78
C ASP A 298 10.54 15.52 -4.39
N ILE A 299 11.35 15.75 -3.36
CA ILE A 299 10.96 15.47 -1.98
C ILE A 299 10.10 16.57 -1.37
N GLY A 300 10.12 17.78 -1.96
CA GLY A 300 9.16 18.83 -1.62
C GLY A 300 7.75 18.43 -2.08
N GLN A 301 7.61 18.08 -3.35
CA GLN A 301 6.36 17.58 -3.92
C GLN A 301 5.86 16.35 -3.14
N LEU A 302 6.72 15.35 -2.91
CA LEU A 302 6.31 14.16 -2.16
C LEU A 302 5.84 14.49 -0.73
N THR A 303 6.46 15.47 -0.07
CA THR A 303 6.04 15.92 1.26
C THR A 303 4.67 16.60 1.24
N GLU A 304 4.40 17.42 0.22
CA GLU A 304 3.08 18.04 0.01
C GLU A 304 2.00 16.98 -0.22
N ILE A 305 2.27 16.01 -1.09
CA ILE A 305 1.38 14.88 -1.38
C ILE A 305 1.05 14.12 -0.09
N VAL A 306 2.07 13.72 0.65
CA VAL A 306 1.91 12.89 1.84
C VAL A 306 1.19 13.66 2.95
N ASN A 307 1.52 14.94 3.17
CA ASN A 307 0.83 15.77 4.16
C ASN A 307 -0.62 16.04 3.75
N GLY A 308 -0.88 16.29 2.47
CA GLY A 308 -2.22 16.48 1.93
C GLY A 308 -3.08 15.22 2.09
N SER A 309 -2.49 14.05 1.86
CA SER A 309 -3.18 12.76 1.97
C SER A 309 -3.61 12.39 3.39
N GLN A 310 -3.19 13.11 4.44
CA GLN A 310 -3.48 12.78 5.85
C GLN A 310 -3.16 11.31 6.24
N LEU A 311 -2.30 10.62 5.47
CA LEU A 311 -1.89 9.24 5.75
C LEU A 311 -0.96 9.15 6.98
N LEU A 312 -0.35 10.28 7.36
CA LEU A 312 0.56 10.37 8.48
C LEU A 312 -0.18 10.71 9.78
N ASN A 313 0.33 10.17 10.89
CA ASN A 313 -0.08 10.65 12.21
C ASN A 313 0.39 12.09 12.47
N GLU A 314 -0.27 12.77 13.40
CA GLU A 314 0.00 14.19 13.73
C GLU A 314 1.47 14.48 14.02
N LYS A 315 2.17 13.58 14.72
CA LYS A 315 3.59 13.78 15.08
C LYS A 315 4.51 13.74 13.86
N LEU A 316 4.26 12.81 12.94
CA LEU A 316 5.04 12.69 11.70
C LEU A 316 4.73 13.84 10.75
N SER A 317 3.46 14.25 10.68
CA SER A 317 3.08 15.41 9.88
C SER A 317 3.70 16.70 10.42
N GLU A 318 3.65 16.95 11.74
CA GLU A 318 4.33 18.10 12.38
C GLU A 318 5.83 18.08 12.10
N ALA A 319 6.47 16.91 12.20
CA ALA A 319 7.89 16.76 11.93
C ALA A 319 8.24 17.10 10.48
N LEU A 320 7.53 16.54 9.50
CA LEU A 320 7.77 16.80 8.08
C LEU A 320 7.49 18.25 7.69
N GLN A 321 6.39 18.83 8.20
CA GLN A 321 6.07 20.25 7.99
C GLN A 321 7.14 21.16 8.61
N SER A 322 7.63 20.83 9.81
CA SER A 322 8.67 21.63 10.47
C SER A 322 10.02 21.53 9.78
N LEU A 323 10.36 20.33 9.31
CA LEU A 323 11.58 20.09 8.54
C LEU A 323 11.52 20.78 7.17
N ASN A 324 10.33 20.99 6.60
CA ASN A 324 10.11 21.69 5.33
C ASN A 324 11.15 21.28 4.29
N VAL A 325 11.15 19.97 4.00
CA VAL A 325 12.17 19.35 3.16
C VAL A 325 11.91 19.74 1.71
N ASP A 326 12.98 20.06 0.98
CA ASP A 326 12.93 20.48 -0.42
C ASP A 326 14.13 19.94 -1.21
N GLY A 327 14.07 19.98 -2.53
CA GLY A 327 15.08 19.48 -3.46
C GLY A 327 14.72 18.13 -4.07
N SER A 328 15.71 17.38 -4.57
CA SER A 328 15.47 16.09 -5.20
C SER A 328 16.43 14.99 -4.78
N LEU A 329 15.93 13.76 -4.82
CA LEU A 329 16.71 12.54 -4.68
C LEU A 329 16.76 11.84 -6.03
N ASN A 330 17.97 11.57 -6.52
CA ASN A 330 18.21 10.82 -7.74
C ASN A 330 18.72 9.42 -7.39
N GLN A 331 18.32 8.43 -8.18
CA GLN A 331 18.68 7.02 -7.97
C GLN A 331 18.37 6.57 -6.53
N LEU A 332 17.17 6.90 -6.04
CA LEU A 332 16.75 6.49 -4.71
C LEU A 332 16.52 4.98 -4.71
N HIS A 333 17.23 4.27 -3.84
CA HIS A 333 17.06 2.86 -3.59
C HIS A 333 16.81 2.64 -2.09
N VAL A 334 15.70 1.99 -1.76
CA VAL A 334 15.35 1.63 -0.38
C VAL A 334 15.09 0.13 -0.32
N ALA A 335 15.85 -0.60 0.49
CA ALA A 335 15.66 -2.02 0.74
C ALA A 335 15.23 -2.25 2.19
N ILE A 336 14.14 -2.98 2.37
CA ILE A 336 13.54 -3.28 3.67
C ILE A 336 13.52 -4.80 3.82
N PRO A 337 14.44 -5.39 4.60
CA PRO A 337 14.39 -6.81 4.91
C PRO A 337 13.11 -7.10 5.70
N TYR A 338 12.31 -8.03 5.20
CA TYR A 338 11.05 -8.40 5.83
C TYR A 338 11.29 -9.50 6.87
N ASN A 339 10.43 -9.60 7.88
CA ASN A 339 10.46 -10.63 8.92
C ASN A 339 11.73 -10.63 9.82
N GLN A 340 12.29 -9.46 10.11
CA GLN A 340 13.34 -9.30 11.13
C GLN A 340 12.77 -8.74 12.44
N GLU A 341 13.34 -9.15 13.59
CA GLU A 341 12.93 -8.68 14.93
C GLU A 341 13.07 -7.15 15.10
N MET A 342 13.90 -6.51 14.28
CA MET A 342 14.04 -5.06 14.19
C MET A 342 13.66 -4.59 12.79
N ALA A 343 12.98 -3.44 12.72
CA ALA A 343 12.72 -2.74 11.46
C ALA A 343 14.05 -2.21 10.88
N GLY A 344 14.72 -3.06 10.11
CA GLY A 344 15.91 -2.70 9.34
C GLY A 344 15.52 -2.00 8.05
N PHE A 345 16.41 -1.15 7.54
CA PHE A 345 16.36 -0.67 6.17
C PHE A 345 17.78 -0.39 5.67
N LYS A 346 17.93 -0.31 4.36
CA LYS A 346 19.06 0.32 3.68
C LYS A 346 18.50 1.34 2.70
N LEU A 347 19.08 2.52 2.67
CA LEU A 347 18.73 3.61 1.78
C LEU A 347 20.00 4.11 1.10
N GLU A 348 19.93 4.33 -0.20
CA GLU A 348 20.99 4.94 -1.00
C GLU A 348 20.36 5.96 -1.95
N ALA A 349 20.95 7.14 -2.09
CA ALA A 349 20.48 8.18 -3.00
C ALA A 349 21.57 9.20 -3.32
N LEU A 350 21.43 9.86 -4.46
CA LEU A 350 22.13 11.10 -4.79
C LEU A 350 21.23 12.28 -4.42
N LEU A 351 21.72 13.14 -3.53
CA LEU A 351 21.06 14.37 -3.12
C LEU A 351 21.38 15.46 -4.16
N ASP A 352 20.38 16.18 -4.64
CA ASP A 352 20.57 17.37 -5.47
C ASP A 352 19.78 18.55 -4.89
N ASP A 353 20.53 19.58 -4.49
CA ASP A 353 20.04 20.82 -3.89
C ASP A 353 19.11 20.64 -2.67
N VAL A 354 19.31 19.57 -1.90
CA VAL A 354 18.43 19.21 -0.78
C VAL A 354 18.51 20.25 0.34
N SER A 355 17.34 20.66 0.82
CA SER A 355 17.22 21.63 1.92
C SER A 355 16.30 21.10 3.01
N VAL A 356 16.68 21.36 4.26
CA VAL A 356 15.96 20.94 5.46
C VAL A 356 16.07 22.05 6.50
N ASN A 357 14.96 22.48 7.07
CA ASN A 357 14.95 23.45 8.16
C ASN A 357 15.45 22.86 9.48
N ALA A 358 16.07 23.70 10.30
CA ALA A 358 16.49 23.31 11.64
C ALA A 358 15.25 23.01 12.51
N TRP A 359 15.18 21.80 13.07
CA TRP A 359 14.07 21.41 13.95
C TRP A 359 14.55 20.58 15.14
N LYS A 360 14.21 21.02 16.35
CA LYS A 360 14.64 20.40 17.63
C LYS A 360 16.17 20.24 17.72
N ASN A 361 16.69 19.04 17.45
CA ASN A 361 18.11 18.70 17.49
C ASN A 361 18.70 18.44 16.09
N ILE A 362 17.88 18.56 15.05
CA ILE A 362 18.28 18.39 13.65
C ILE A 362 18.82 19.74 13.14
N PRO A 363 20.04 19.77 12.56
CA PRO A 363 20.58 20.98 11.95
C PRO A 363 19.77 21.38 10.72
N GLY A 364 19.70 22.68 10.46
CA GLY A 364 19.21 23.19 9.19
C GLY A 364 20.30 23.13 8.14
N VAL A 365 19.94 22.79 6.92
CA VAL A 365 20.85 22.67 5.79
C VAL A 365 20.17 23.21 4.54
N THR A 366 20.90 23.92 3.69
CA THR A 366 20.40 24.30 2.36
C THR A 366 21.42 23.99 1.27
N GLY A 367 20.94 23.56 0.11
CA GLY A 367 21.76 23.29 -1.06
C GLY A 367 22.66 22.06 -0.93
N LEU A 368 22.22 21.06 -0.16
CA LEU A 368 22.95 19.82 0.07
C LEU A 368 22.99 18.97 -1.21
N THR A 369 24.17 18.80 -1.77
CA THR A 369 24.43 17.92 -2.91
C THR A 369 25.48 16.89 -2.51
N GLY A 370 25.23 15.61 -2.80
CA GLY A 370 26.14 14.54 -2.41
C GLY A 370 25.54 13.14 -2.56
N TYR A 371 26.24 12.14 -2.05
CA TYR A 371 25.76 10.76 -1.97
C TYR A 371 25.42 10.43 -0.53
N VAL A 372 24.26 9.83 -0.28
CA VAL A 372 23.87 9.31 1.03
C VAL A 372 23.73 7.80 0.96
N ASN A 373 24.25 7.11 1.97
CA ASN A 373 23.82 5.77 2.33
C ASN A 373 23.43 5.75 3.81
N ALA A 374 22.33 5.07 4.11
CA ALA A 374 21.79 5.01 5.45
C ALA A 374 21.21 3.63 5.74
N SER A 375 21.19 3.28 7.01
CA SER A 375 20.50 2.14 7.57
C SER A 375 19.81 2.55 8.86
N SER A 376 19.11 1.62 9.50
CA SER A 376 18.41 1.88 10.76
C SER A 376 19.32 2.33 11.92
N THR A 377 20.61 2.00 11.88
CA THR A 377 21.54 2.31 12.97
C THR A 377 22.81 3.02 12.54
N SER A 378 23.08 3.18 11.25
CA SER A 378 24.29 3.86 10.78
C SER A 378 24.16 4.38 9.35
N GLY A 379 25.09 5.22 8.92
CA GLY A 379 25.16 5.68 7.55
C GLY A 379 26.30 6.66 7.34
N ASN A 380 26.43 7.14 6.11
CA ASN A 380 27.28 8.27 5.80
C ASN A 380 26.70 9.11 4.66
N ILE A 381 27.13 10.38 4.64
CA ILE A 381 26.93 11.30 3.54
C ILE A 381 28.31 11.72 3.04
N GLU A 382 28.51 11.57 1.73
CA GLU A 382 29.66 12.07 0.99
C GLU A 382 29.27 13.40 0.33
N LEU A 383 29.86 14.47 0.83
CA LEU A 383 29.68 15.84 0.35
C LEU A 383 30.81 16.15 -0.62
N VAL A 384 30.47 16.40 -1.87
CA VAL A 384 31.38 17.01 -2.85
C VAL A 384 30.61 18.15 -3.47
N ASN A 385 30.54 19.26 -2.75
CA ASN A 385 29.73 20.40 -3.15
C ASN A 385 30.63 21.54 -3.61
N ASN A 386 30.40 21.99 -4.85
CA ASN A 386 31.04 23.15 -5.45
C ASN A 386 30.04 24.31 -5.64
N LYS A 387 28.84 24.21 -5.05
CA LYS A 387 27.79 25.22 -5.00
C LYS A 387 27.67 25.77 -3.58
N HIS A 388 26.96 26.88 -3.46
CA HIS A 388 26.66 27.50 -2.17
C HIS A 388 25.89 26.51 -1.30
N PHE A 389 26.44 26.26 -0.12
CA PHE A 389 25.88 25.37 0.89
C PHE A 389 25.80 26.12 2.21
N SER A 390 24.74 25.91 2.99
CA SER A 390 24.63 26.47 4.33
C SER A 390 24.36 25.41 5.39
N LEU A 391 24.95 25.61 6.57
CA LEU A 391 24.70 24.80 7.76
C LEU A 391 24.23 25.70 8.91
N HIS A 392 23.01 25.48 9.35
CA HIS A 392 22.39 26.23 10.44
C HIS A 392 22.31 25.36 11.70
N LEU A 393 23.13 25.70 12.70
CA LEU A 393 23.17 25.05 14.02
C LEU A 393 22.73 26.05 15.10
N PRO A 394 21.43 26.34 15.26
CA PRO A 394 20.96 27.43 16.13
C PRO A 394 21.29 27.24 17.62
N LYS A 395 21.61 26.01 18.03
CA LYS A 395 22.04 25.70 19.41
C LYS A 395 23.53 25.93 19.67
N VAL A 396 24.31 26.18 18.62
CA VAL A 396 25.78 26.30 18.67
C VAL A 396 26.25 27.66 18.15
N TYR A 397 25.73 28.11 17.01
CA TYR A 397 26.09 29.38 16.35
C TYR A 397 24.88 30.30 16.25
N HIS A 398 25.10 31.63 16.23
CA HIS A 398 24.04 32.62 16.03
C HIS A 398 23.55 32.63 14.58
N ASP A 399 24.49 32.63 13.64
CA ASP A 399 24.23 32.69 12.20
C ASP A 399 24.52 31.34 11.54
N ALA A 400 23.89 31.11 10.39
CA ALA A 400 24.22 29.97 9.55
C ALA A 400 25.67 30.10 9.03
N LEU A 401 26.38 28.97 9.00
CA LEU A 401 27.68 28.88 8.36
C LEU A 401 27.47 28.75 6.86
N LEU A 402 28.11 29.63 6.09
CA LEU A 402 28.00 29.70 4.63
C LEU A 402 29.30 29.22 3.98
N PHE A 403 29.17 28.31 3.03
CA PHE A 403 30.29 27.67 2.34
C PHE A 403 30.14 27.84 0.84
N ASP A 404 31.24 28.19 0.17
CA ASP A 404 31.30 28.20 -1.29
C ASP A 404 31.64 26.81 -1.84
N GLN A 405 32.40 26.03 -1.06
CA GLN A 405 32.82 24.67 -1.38
C GLN A 405 32.97 23.84 -0.11
N ILE A 406 32.62 22.56 -0.18
CA ILE A 406 32.87 21.58 0.88
C ILE A 406 33.12 20.20 0.29
N GLU A 407 34.18 19.55 0.77
CA GLU A 407 34.49 18.15 0.54
C GLU A 407 34.58 17.46 1.90
N SER A 408 33.72 16.47 2.15
CA SER A 408 33.69 15.78 3.44
C SER A 408 32.94 14.46 3.38
N ARG A 409 33.34 13.51 4.22
CA ARG A 409 32.51 12.35 4.58
C ARG A 409 32.04 12.47 6.02
N VAL A 410 30.74 12.63 6.21
CA VAL A 410 30.10 12.61 7.52
C VAL A 410 29.50 11.24 7.75
N SER A 411 29.92 10.55 8.82
CA SER A 411 29.39 9.24 9.18
C SER A 411 28.63 9.32 10.50
N TRP A 412 27.58 8.52 10.64
CA TRP A 412 26.89 8.35 11.93
C TRP A 412 26.67 6.88 12.26
N SER A 413 26.56 6.60 13.56
CA SER A 413 26.13 5.30 14.07
C SER A 413 25.42 5.44 15.42
N ILE A 414 24.49 4.52 15.69
CA ILE A 414 23.82 4.36 16.96
C ILE A 414 24.44 3.16 17.65
N LEU A 415 25.21 3.41 18.70
CA LEU A 415 25.89 2.39 19.50
C LEU A 415 25.58 2.61 20.97
N ASN A 416 25.16 1.56 21.69
CA ASN A 416 24.86 1.63 23.13
C ASN A 416 23.89 2.78 23.48
N ASN A 417 22.81 2.95 22.70
CA ASN A 417 21.83 4.03 22.86
C ASN A 417 22.43 5.45 22.74
N ARG A 418 23.54 5.60 22.01
CA ARG A 418 24.14 6.91 21.72
C ARG A 418 24.28 7.14 20.22
N LEU A 419 24.00 8.37 19.78
CA LEU A 419 24.20 8.81 18.41
C LEU A 419 25.62 9.36 18.27
N LEU A 420 26.48 8.62 17.59
CA LEU A 420 27.83 9.03 17.26
C LEU A 420 27.85 9.62 15.86
N ILE A 421 28.36 10.84 15.69
CA ILE A 421 28.53 11.48 14.38
C ILE A 421 29.98 11.95 14.27
N SER A 422 30.64 11.69 13.16
CA SER A 422 32.00 12.14 12.93
C SER A 422 32.27 12.53 11.49
N ALA A 423 33.19 13.47 11.33
CA ALA A 423 33.92 13.71 10.09
C ALA A 423 35.38 13.93 10.46
N ASP A 424 36.27 13.10 9.92
CA ASP A 424 37.71 13.17 10.22
C ASP A 424 38.47 14.03 9.22
N ASP A 425 37.93 14.18 8.01
CA ASP A 425 38.51 14.94 6.93
C ASP A 425 37.41 15.81 6.29
N MET A 426 37.46 17.10 6.61
CA MET A 426 36.60 18.12 6.02
C MET A 426 37.49 19.19 5.42
N HIS A 427 37.31 19.48 4.13
CA HIS A 427 37.92 20.61 3.46
C HIS A 427 36.83 21.56 2.99
N PHE A 428 36.96 22.84 3.29
CA PHE A 428 35.95 23.81 2.88
C PHE A 428 36.52 25.22 2.66
N ALA A 429 35.77 26.00 1.89
CA ALA A 429 35.95 27.44 1.73
C ALA A 429 34.70 28.15 2.22
N MET A 430 34.88 29.19 3.06
CA MET A 430 33.77 29.98 3.57
C MET A 430 33.39 31.09 2.60
N THR A 431 32.08 31.36 2.48
CA THR A 431 31.58 32.44 1.62
C THR A 431 32.14 33.80 2.07
N GLY A 432 32.74 34.51 1.12
CA GLY A 432 33.34 35.82 1.36
C GLY A 432 34.70 35.77 2.08
N ASP A 433 35.35 34.61 2.12
CA ASP A 433 36.72 34.42 2.58
C ASP A 433 37.59 33.84 1.45
N LYS A 434 38.88 34.16 1.44
CA LYS A 434 39.87 33.55 0.54
C LYS A 434 40.67 32.43 1.21
N GLY A 435 40.50 32.25 2.52
CA GLY A 435 41.19 31.22 3.28
C GLY A 435 40.72 29.80 2.95
N SER A 436 41.60 28.85 3.21
CA SER A 436 41.31 27.42 3.14
C SER A 436 41.15 26.86 4.55
N PHE A 437 40.14 26.03 4.73
CA PHE A 437 39.80 25.45 6.03
C PHE A 437 39.89 23.93 5.97
N ALA A 438 40.40 23.35 7.04
CA ALA A 438 40.32 21.92 7.30
C ALA A 438 39.68 21.71 8.68
N ALA A 439 38.77 20.76 8.81
CA ALA A 439 38.18 20.45 10.09
C ALA A 439 37.99 18.96 10.32
N ARG A 440 37.90 18.62 11.61
CA ARG A 440 37.35 17.35 12.07
C ARG A 440 36.38 17.63 13.21
N PHE A 441 35.31 16.86 13.28
CA PHE A 441 34.39 16.91 14.41
C PHE A 441 33.94 15.53 14.85
N PHE A 442 33.55 15.46 16.12
CA PHE A 442 32.93 14.30 16.73
C PHE A 442 31.79 14.78 17.63
N ILE A 443 30.62 14.17 17.48
CA ILE A 443 29.46 14.35 18.33
C ILE A 443 29.15 13.01 18.99
N ASN A 444 28.96 13.04 20.30
CA ASN A 444 28.41 11.94 21.07
C ASN A 444 27.07 12.38 21.67
N GLY A 445 25.99 12.15 20.93
CA GLY A 445 24.63 12.58 21.25
C GLY A 445 23.86 11.58 22.12
N GLN A 446 23.05 12.10 23.04
CA GLN A 446 22.08 11.30 23.79
C GLN A 446 20.88 10.93 22.90
N THR A 447 20.36 9.71 23.02
CA THR A 447 19.14 9.31 22.29
C THR A 447 17.89 9.43 23.16
N ARG A 448 18.05 9.40 24.49
CA ARG A 448 16.97 9.60 25.48
C ARG A 448 17.29 10.79 26.39
N ALA A 449 16.27 11.35 27.04
CA ALA A 449 16.42 12.55 27.86
C ALA A 449 17.23 12.29 29.15
N GLU A 450 17.14 11.07 29.66
CA GLU A 450 17.76 10.56 30.88
C GLU A 450 19.20 10.08 30.71
N ASP A 451 19.69 9.95 29.47
CA ASP A 451 21.06 9.53 29.19
C ASP A 451 22.06 10.66 29.51
N GLU A 452 23.34 10.32 29.61
CA GLU A 452 24.41 11.32 29.79
C GLU A 452 24.39 12.35 28.65
N SER A 453 24.59 13.63 29.03
CA SER A 453 24.49 14.77 28.13
C SER A 453 25.35 14.63 26.87
N SER A 454 24.88 15.28 25.81
CA SER A 454 25.58 15.27 24.52
C SER A 454 26.89 16.05 24.59
N HIS A 455 27.94 15.53 23.96
CA HIS A 455 29.25 16.18 23.86
C HIS A 455 29.64 16.40 22.40
N MET A 456 30.29 17.52 22.09
CA MET A 456 30.80 17.85 20.76
C MET A 456 32.24 18.32 20.87
N ALA A 457 33.11 17.81 20.01
CA ALA A 457 34.47 18.29 19.83
C ALA A 457 34.67 18.66 18.36
N MET A 458 35.23 19.83 18.10
CA MET A 458 35.52 20.32 16.76
C MET A 458 36.91 20.94 16.75
N HIS A 459 37.74 20.55 15.78
CA HIS A 459 39.05 21.15 15.54
C HIS A 459 39.04 21.73 14.13
N ILE A 460 39.48 22.99 14.01
CA ILE A 460 39.53 23.70 12.74
C ILE A 460 40.94 24.24 12.55
N GLY A 461 41.59 23.85 11.46
CA GLY A 461 42.80 24.45 10.94
C GLY A 461 42.45 25.44 9.84
N VAL A 462 43.12 26.59 9.84
CA VAL A 462 42.86 27.66 8.87
C VAL A 462 44.17 28.19 8.31
N SER A 463 44.21 28.40 6.99
CA SER A 463 45.28 29.11 6.31
C SER A 463 44.72 30.24 5.45
N ASP A 464 45.46 31.35 5.34
CA ASP A 464 45.17 32.46 4.41
C ASP A 464 43.79 33.14 4.57
N SER A 465 43.19 33.02 5.75
CA SER A 465 41.90 33.63 6.13
C SER A 465 42.07 34.98 6.84
N HIS A 466 41.04 35.83 6.77
CA HIS A 466 40.97 37.06 7.55
C HIS A 466 40.46 36.79 8.97
N SER A 467 41.13 37.36 10.00
CA SER A 467 40.79 37.11 11.42
C SER A 467 39.33 37.38 11.79
N SER A 468 38.66 38.33 11.12
CA SER A 468 37.23 38.61 11.35
C SER A 468 36.30 37.45 10.94
N GLN A 469 36.74 36.60 10.00
CA GLN A 469 35.97 35.43 9.55
C GLN A 469 36.00 34.33 10.60
N LEU A 470 37.11 34.20 11.36
CA LEU A 470 37.25 33.22 12.44
C LEU A 470 36.23 33.43 13.57
N LEU A 471 35.77 34.67 13.79
CA LEU A 471 34.75 34.97 14.79
C LEU A 471 33.41 34.28 14.50
N LYS A 472 33.12 33.94 13.24
CA LYS A 472 31.91 33.21 12.84
C LYS A 472 31.94 31.73 13.27
N LEU A 473 33.13 31.19 13.56
CA LEU A 473 33.34 29.80 13.96
C LEU A 473 33.38 29.63 15.49
N LEU A 474 33.13 30.69 16.25
CA LEU A 474 33.08 30.63 17.71
C LEU A 474 31.64 30.32 18.18
N PRO A 475 31.45 29.27 18.98
CA PRO A 475 30.17 29.01 19.63
C PRO A 475 29.78 30.19 20.54
N TYR A 476 28.48 30.46 20.67
CA TYR A 476 28.00 31.59 21.47
C TYR A 476 27.78 31.31 22.95
N LYS A 477 28.00 30.07 23.39
CA LYS A 477 27.77 29.64 24.78
C LYS A 477 29.04 29.60 25.59
#